data_AF-A0A938IDY8-F1
#
_entry.id   AF-A0A938IDY8-F1
#
_cell.length_a   1.000
_cell.length_b   1.000
_cell.length_c   1.000
_cell.angle_alpha   90.00
_cell.angle_beta   90.00
_cell.angle_gamma   90.00
#
_symmetry.space_group_name_H-M   'P 1'
#
loop_
_entity.id
_entity.type
_entity.pdbx_description
1 polymer ?
#
loop_
_entity_poly.entity_id
_entity_poly.type
_entity_poly.pdbx_seq_one_letter_code
_entity_poly.pdbx_strand_id
1 'polypeptide(L)'
;MSAPQPFHTTRWSLVLAARDAQRPALEELCRAYWLPLYAYARRSGFESHEAEDVVQAFFARLLEKRDLAAVGPEKGRFRSFLLVALRHFVANWRDRERAEKRGGGRVRSSTGLDLDLPGADARLAQMAPATDDPERAYEQVWARELLRACLEDLGREYAGSGRGAVFDELKDGLQGTLGEGQVAERAERLGLTAGALKVALHRLRTRFRDKVRERIAATVESEADVDDELAALLRALAG
;
A
#
# COMPACT_ATOMS: atom_id res chain seq x y z
N MET A 1 -28.77 14.58 -11.41
CA MET A 1 -28.91 13.38 -10.57
C MET A 1 -27.54 12.72 -10.51
N SER A 2 -26.78 12.96 -9.43
CA SER A 2 -25.45 12.34 -9.26
C SER A 2 -25.62 10.86 -9.00
N ALA A 3 -24.93 10.04 -9.79
CA ALA A 3 -24.82 8.61 -9.53
C ALA A 3 -24.18 8.38 -8.15
N PRO A 4 -24.62 7.37 -7.38
CA PRO A 4 -23.97 7.01 -6.13
C PRO A 4 -22.51 6.60 -6.41
N GLN A 5 -21.57 7.26 -5.74
CA GLN A 5 -20.17 6.85 -5.79
C GLN A 5 -20.06 5.44 -5.22
N PRO A 6 -19.49 4.46 -5.95
CA PRO A 6 -19.39 3.10 -5.46
C PRO A 6 -18.50 3.06 -4.22
N PHE A 7 -19.05 2.51 -3.15
CA PHE A 7 -18.38 2.23 -1.89
C PHE A 7 -17.10 1.43 -2.13
N HIS A 8 -16.01 1.83 -1.46
CA HIS A 8 -14.66 1.28 -1.55
C HIS A 8 -14.66 -0.25 -1.58
N THR A 9 -14.38 -0.80 -2.76
CA THR A 9 -14.43 -2.22 -3.08
C THR A 9 -13.28 -2.96 -2.40
N THR A 10 -13.62 -4.04 -1.71
CA THR A 10 -12.71 -4.92 -0.97
C THR A 10 -11.47 -5.33 -1.79
N ARG A 11 -10.27 -5.41 -1.23
CA ARG A 11 -9.04 -5.75 -1.97
C ARG A 11 -9.07 -7.12 -2.68
N TRP A 12 -9.83 -8.13 -2.23
CA TRP A 12 -10.11 -9.32 -3.05
C TRP A 12 -11.11 -9.04 -4.16
N SER A 13 -12.18 -8.28 -3.92
CA SER A 13 -13.01 -7.81 -5.04
C SER A 13 -12.21 -6.94 -6.01
N LEU A 14 -11.18 -6.24 -5.55
CA LEU A 14 -10.25 -5.46 -6.38
C LEU A 14 -9.35 -6.40 -7.18
N VAL A 15 -8.79 -7.44 -6.55
CA VAL A 15 -7.98 -8.47 -7.22
C VAL A 15 -8.82 -9.28 -8.22
N LEU A 16 -10.07 -9.60 -7.88
CA LEU A 16 -11.02 -10.29 -8.75
C LEU A 16 -11.53 -9.38 -9.88
N ALA A 17 -11.82 -8.11 -9.60
CA ALA A 17 -12.16 -7.12 -10.63
C ALA A 17 -10.96 -6.84 -11.55
N ALA A 18 -9.74 -6.80 -10.99
CA ALA A 18 -8.49 -6.72 -11.73
C ALA A 18 -8.28 -7.97 -12.62
N ARG A 19 -8.58 -9.17 -12.11
CA ARG A 19 -8.60 -10.42 -12.88
C ARG A 19 -9.58 -10.34 -14.05
N ASP A 20 -10.74 -9.74 -13.83
CA ASP A 20 -11.76 -9.52 -14.86
C ASP A 20 -11.45 -8.29 -15.74
N ALA A 21 -10.20 -7.81 -15.71
CA ALA A 21 -9.65 -6.71 -16.51
C ALA A 21 -10.38 -5.37 -16.33
N GLN A 22 -11.03 -5.14 -15.18
CA GLN A 22 -11.63 -3.85 -14.88
C GLN A 22 -10.52 -2.82 -14.61
N ARG A 23 -10.39 -1.86 -15.54
CA ARG A 23 -9.32 -0.86 -15.53
C ARG A 23 -9.17 -0.09 -14.20
N PRO A 24 -10.25 0.37 -13.53
CA PRO A 24 -10.10 1.06 -12.25
C PRO A 24 -9.49 0.18 -11.15
N ALA A 25 -9.86 -1.10 -11.13
CA ALA A 25 -9.35 -2.05 -10.14
C ALA A 25 -7.86 -2.37 -10.37
N LEU A 26 -7.46 -2.47 -11.64
CA LEU A 26 -6.07 -2.62 -12.05
C LEU A 26 -5.20 -1.42 -11.64
N GLU A 27 -5.68 -0.21 -11.89
CA GLU A 27 -4.96 1.01 -11.56
C GLU A 27 -4.79 1.17 -10.04
N GLU A 28 -5.82 0.86 -9.26
CA GLU A 28 -5.73 0.88 -7.80
C GLU A 28 -4.77 -0.20 -7.28
N LEU A 29 -4.81 -1.41 -7.86
CA LEU A 29 -3.90 -2.50 -7.48
C LEU A 29 -2.44 -2.14 -7.76
N CYS A 30 -2.17 -1.61 -8.96
CA CYS A 30 -0.84 -1.14 -9.33
C CYS A 30 -0.38 -0.04 -8.36
N ARG A 31 -1.23 0.97 -8.10
CA ARG A 31 -0.91 2.06 -7.18
C ARG A 31 -0.60 1.56 -5.76
N ALA A 32 -1.34 0.57 -5.26
CA ALA A 32 -1.17 0.04 -3.92
C ALA A 32 0.11 -0.80 -3.75
N TYR A 33 0.57 -1.47 -4.80
CA TYR A 33 1.69 -2.42 -4.73
C TYR A 33 2.95 -1.98 -5.48
N TRP A 34 2.91 -0.92 -6.29
CA TRP A 34 4.07 -0.48 -7.04
C TRP A 34 5.28 -0.17 -6.14
N LEU A 35 5.10 0.68 -5.11
CA LEU A 35 6.22 1.07 -4.25
C LEU A 35 6.75 -0.09 -3.40
N PRO A 36 5.91 -0.98 -2.82
CA PRO A 36 6.40 -2.22 -2.20
C PRO A 36 7.24 -3.10 -3.14
N LEU A 37 6.78 -3.33 -4.38
CA LEU A 37 7.50 -4.14 -5.35
C LEU A 37 8.81 -3.45 -5.80
N TYR A 38 8.79 -2.13 -5.95
CA TYR A 38 9.98 -1.30 -6.20
C TYR A 38 11.01 -1.41 -5.07
N ALA A 39 10.55 -1.36 -3.81
CA ALA A 39 11.41 -1.54 -2.65
C ALA A 39 12.14 -2.89 -2.68
N TYR A 40 11.42 -3.97 -2.99
CA TYR A 40 12.01 -5.30 -3.18
C TYR A 40 13.07 -5.30 -4.29
N ALA A 41 12.76 -4.70 -5.44
CA ALA A 41 13.70 -4.62 -6.56
C ALA A 41 14.97 -3.82 -6.20
N ARG A 42 14.83 -2.66 -5.55
CA ARG A 42 15.98 -1.86 -5.10
C ARG A 42 16.86 -2.61 -4.10
N ARG A 43 16.25 -3.29 -3.12
CA ARG A 43 17.01 -4.13 -2.16
C ARG A 43 17.56 -5.41 -2.77
N SER A 44 17.04 -5.82 -3.92
CA SER A 44 17.63 -6.85 -4.77
C SER A 44 18.81 -6.32 -5.60
N GLY A 45 19.28 -5.08 -5.38
CA GLY A 45 20.50 -4.57 -6.04
C GLY A 45 20.30 -4.08 -7.47
N PHE A 46 19.06 -3.86 -7.91
CA PHE A 46 18.79 -3.13 -9.17
C PHE A 46 18.94 -1.63 -8.94
N GLU A 47 19.53 -0.92 -9.89
CA GLU A 47 19.51 0.56 -9.91
C GLU A 47 18.10 1.11 -10.11
N SER A 48 17.85 2.38 -9.81
CA SER A 48 16.50 2.96 -9.78
C SER A 48 15.72 2.73 -11.09
N HIS A 49 16.34 3.04 -12.23
CA HIS A 49 15.74 2.81 -13.54
C HIS A 49 15.52 1.32 -13.87
N GLU A 50 16.41 0.43 -13.40
CA GLU A 50 16.25 -1.02 -13.61
C GLU A 50 15.14 -1.57 -12.72
N ALA A 51 15.01 -1.06 -11.49
CA ALA A 51 13.96 -1.45 -10.56
C ALA A 51 12.58 -1.02 -11.08
N GLU A 52 12.46 0.18 -11.66
CA GLU A 52 11.26 0.62 -12.37
C GLU A 52 10.92 -0.33 -13.52
N ASP A 53 11.87 -0.63 -14.40
CA ASP A 53 11.69 -1.53 -15.54
C ASP A 53 11.26 -2.94 -15.09
N VAL A 54 11.86 -3.46 -14.01
CA VAL A 54 11.49 -4.77 -13.40
C VAL A 54 10.06 -4.75 -12.90
N VAL A 55 9.64 -3.71 -12.17
CA VAL A 55 8.28 -3.61 -11.62
C VAL A 55 7.26 -3.45 -12.73
N GLN A 56 7.54 -2.61 -13.73
CA GLN A 56 6.69 -2.45 -14.91
C GLN A 56 6.51 -3.76 -15.67
N ALA A 57 7.61 -4.47 -15.95
CA ALA A 57 7.55 -5.75 -16.65
C ALA A 57 6.87 -6.85 -15.81
N PHE A 58 7.01 -6.81 -14.48
CA PHE A 58 6.31 -7.71 -13.58
C PHE A 58 4.79 -7.49 -13.66
N PHE A 59 4.32 -6.24 -13.59
CA PHE A 59 2.90 -5.93 -13.77
C PHE A 59 2.43 -6.32 -15.17
N ALA A 60 3.18 -6.01 -16.23
CA ALA A 60 2.84 -6.42 -17.60
C ALA A 60 2.56 -7.92 -17.66
N ARG A 61 3.49 -8.73 -17.13
CA ARG A 61 3.35 -10.18 -17.08
C ARG A 61 2.15 -10.64 -16.24
N LEU A 62 1.99 -10.06 -15.05
CA LEU A 62 0.91 -10.39 -14.13
C LEU A 62 -0.47 -10.21 -14.80
N LEU A 63 -0.59 -9.17 -15.63
CA LEU A 63 -1.81 -8.83 -16.36
C LEU A 63 -1.97 -9.62 -17.67
N GLU A 64 -0.91 -9.78 -18.46
CA GLU A 64 -0.94 -10.47 -19.76
C GLU A 64 -1.16 -11.97 -19.62
N LYS A 65 -0.50 -12.63 -18.64
CA LYS A 65 -0.56 -14.09 -18.50
C LYS A 65 -1.81 -14.60 -17.82
N ARG A 66 -2.71 -13.70 -17.40
CA ARG A 66 -3.80 -14.03 -16.47
C ARG A 66 -3.27 -14.79 -15.25
N ASP A 67 -2.07 -14.46 -14.76
CA ASP A 67 -1.52 -15.10 -13.56
C ASP A 67 -2.48 -14.84 -12.36
N LEU A 68 -3.23 -13.73 -12.39
CA LEU A 68 -4.35 -13.42 -11.49
C LEU A 68 -5.55 -14.39 -11.59
N ALA A 69 -5.70 -15.14 -12.69
CA ALA A 69 -6.80 -16.12 -12.83
C ALA A 69 -6.62 -17.33 -11.93
N ALA A 70 -5.38 -17.65 -11.54
CA ALA A 70 -5.08 -18.72 -10.59
C ALA A 70 -5.13 -18.25 -9.13
N VAL A 71 -5.39 -16.97 -8.88
CA VAL A 71 -5.34 -16.34 -7.56
C VAL A 71 -6.74 -16.30 -6.97
N GLY A 72 -6.89 -16.85 -5.78
CA GLY A 72 -8.15 -16.90 -5.04
C GLY A 72 -7.91 -16.79 -3.53
N PRO A 73 -8.88 -16.26 -2.77
CA PRO A 73 -8.77 -16.08 -1.32
C PRO A 73 -8.40 -17.38 -0.58
N GLU A 74 -8.84 -18.52 -1.12
CA GLU A 74 -8.58 -19.86 -0.58
C GLU A 74 -7.09 -20.28 -0.64
N LYS A 75 -6.28 -19.57 -1.43
CA LYS A 75 -4.84 -19.85 -1.60
C LYS A 75 -3.95 -19.00 -0.69
N GLY A 76 -4.57 -18.23 0.21
CA GLY A 76 -3.91 -17.37 1.17
C GLY A 76 -3.83 -15.92 0.72
N ARG A 77 -2.96 -15.15 1.39
CA ARG A 77 -2.93 -13.70 1.28
C ARG A 77 -2.37 -13.22 -0.06
N PHE A 78 -3.06 -12.27 -0.68
CA PHE A 78 -2.62 -11.66 -1.94
C PHE A 78 -1.21 -11.03 -1.84
N ARG A 79 -0.88 -10.41 -0.70
CA ARG A 79 0.46 -9.87 -0.42
C ARG A 79 1.55 -10.94 -0.50
N SER A 80 1.33 -12.08 0.16
CA SER A 80 2.27 -13.21 0.14
C SER A 80 2.40 -13.79 -1.27
N PHE A 81 1.28 -13.94 -1.99
CA PHE A 81 1.29 -14.35 -3.39
C PHE A 81 2.16 -13.41 -4.25
N LEU A 82 1.95 -12.09 -4.15
CA LEU A 82 2.72 -11.10 -4.89
C LEU A 82 4.21 -11.17 -4.59
N LEU A 83 4.58 -11.33 -3.31
CA LEU A 83 5.99 -11.45 -2.91
C LEU A 83 6.65 -12.68 -3.53
N VAL A 84 5.99 -13.84 -3.46
CA VAL A 84 6.48 -15.10 -4.05
C VAL A 84 6.60 -14.97 -5.57
N ALA A 85 5.57 -14.42 -6.23
CA ALA A 85 5.56 -14.20 -7.67
C ALA A 85 6.68 -13.24 -8.10
N LEU A 86 6.88 -12.13 -7.37
CA LEU A 86 7.95 -11.17 -7.64
C LEU A 86 9.32 -11.80 -7.47
N ARG A 87 9.55 -12.58 -6.41
CA ARG A 87 10.84 -13.28 -6.20
C ARG A 87 11.18 -14.19 -7.36
N HIS A 88 10.21 -14.99 -7.84
CA HIS A 88 10.40 -15.85 -9.01
C HIS A 88 10.62 -15.02 -10.28
N PHE A 89 9.92 -13.89 -10.43
CA PHE A 89 10.11 -13.00 -11.57
C PHE A 89 11.51 -12.40 -11.61
N VAL A 90 11.99 -11.85 -10.47
CA VAL A 90 13.32 -11.25 -10.34
C VAL A 90 14.44 -12.25 -10.59
N ALA A 91 14.30 -13.50 -10.12
CA ALA A 91 15.26 -14.56 -10.42
C ALA A 91 15.38 -14.79 -11.93
N ASN A 92 14.24 -14.96 -12.62
CA ASN A 92 14.20 -15.12 -14.07
C ASN A 92 14.69 -13.87 -14.83
N TRP A 93 14.42 -12.68 -14.32
CA TRP A 93 14.87 -11.42 -14.91
C TRP A 93 16.40 -11.34 -14.94
N ARG A 94 17.05 -11.68 -13.83
CA ARG A 94 18.53 -11.71 -13.76
C ARG A 94 19.14 -12.73 -14.71
N ASP A 95 18.51 -13.90 -14.87
CA ASP A 95 18.98 -14.93 -15.80
C ASP A 95 18.88 -14.47 -17.27
N ARG A 96 17.79 -13.78 -17.61
CA ARG A 96 17.58 -13.19 -18.94
C ARG A 96 18.53 -12.03 -19.24
N GLU A 97 18.67 -11.08 -18.32
CA GLU A 97 19.64 -9.98 -18.41
C GLU A 97 21.08 -10.49 -18.64
N ARG A 98 21.48 -11.55 -17.91
CA ARG A 98 22.79 -12.19 -18.10
C ARG A 98 22.92 -12.92 -19.43
N ALA A 99 21.83 -13.38 -20.04
CA ALA A 99 21.83 -14.00 -21.36
C ALA A 99 21.81 -12.94 -22.49
N GLU A 100 21.04 -11.86 -22.34
CA GLU A 100 20.90 -10.77 -23.31
C GLU A 100 22.15 -9.87 -23.39
N LYS A 101 22.81 -9.59 -22.25
CA LYS A 101 24.14 -8.93 -22.22
C LYS A 101 25.23 -9.72 -22.96
N ARG A 102 24.94 -10.95 -23.39
CA ARG A 102 25.80 -11.79 -24.25
C ARG A 102 25.34 -11.88 -25.72
N GLY A 103 24.26 -11.21 -26.15
CA GLY A 103 23.88 -11.25 -27.57
C GLY A 103 22.53 -10.66 -28.05
N GLY A 104 21.77 -9.89 -27.27
CA GLY A 104 20.47 -9.37 -27.76
C GLY A 104 20.00 -8.10 -27.07
N GLY A 105 19.63 -7.09 -27.88
CA GLY A 105 19.19 -5.76 -27.40
C GLY A 105 17.85 -5.79 -26.64
N ARG A 106 17.71 -4.89 -25.65
CA ARG A 106 16.55 -4.78 -24.76
C ARG A 106 15.25 -4.51 -25.52
N VAL A 107 14.26 -5.38 -25.37
CA VAL A 107 12.86 -5.05 -25.67
C VAL A 107 12.24 -4.46 -24.41
N ARG A 108 12.04 -3.13 -24.38
CA ARG A 108 11.25 -2.49 -23.33
C ARG A 108 9.79 -2.87 -23.54
N SER A 109 9.22 -3.65 -22.62
CA SER A 109 7.79 -3.94 -22.63
C SER A 109 7.03 -2.73 -22.07
N SER A 110 6.45 -1.91 -22.95
CA SER A 110 5.59 -0.81 -22.54
C SER A 110 4.22 -1.35 -22.17
N THR A 111 4.00 -1.63 -20.88
CA THR A 111 2.64 -1.69 -20.34
C THR A 111 2.04 -0.31 -20.55
N GLY A 112 0.88 -0.17 -21.20
CA GLY A 112 0.22 1.14 -21.44
C GLY A 112 -0.27 1.85 -20.16
N LEU A 113 0.31 1.53 -19.01
CA LEU A 113 0.13 2.15 -17.71
C LEU A 113 1.38 2.99 -17.42
N ASP A 114 1.21 4.30 -17.29
CA ASP A 114 2.25 5.18 -16.76
C ASP A 114 2.35 4.92 -15.25
N LEU A 115 3.25 4.00 -14.90
CA LEU A 115 3.49 3.57 -13.53
C LEU A 115 4.68 4.31 -12.89
N ASP A 116 5.21 5.34 -13.54
CA ASP A 116 6.31 6.11 -12.97
C ASP A 116 5.81 6.87 -11.72
N LEU A 117 6.60 6.79 -10.65
CA LEU A 117 6.33 7.41 -9.36
C LEU A 117 7.47 8.38 -9.07
N PRO A 118 7.33 9.66 -9.47
CA PRO A 118 8.37 10.65 -9.26
C PRO A 118 8.85 10.69 -7.81
N GLY A 119 10.16 10.57 -7.61
CA GLY A 119 10.77 10.53 -6.28
C GLY A 119 10.59 9.21 -5.53
N ALA A 120 10.41 8.09 -6.24
CA ALA A 120 10.32 6.76 -5.65
C ALA A 120 11.45 6.46 -4.64
N ASP A 121 12.70 6.79 -4.97
CA ASP A 121 13.84 6.60 -4.05
C ASP A 121 13.73 7.45 -2.78
N ALA A 122 13.30 8.71 -2.90
CA ALA A 122 13.12 9.58 -1.74
C ALA A 122 11.98 9.06 -0.84
N ARG A 123 10.88 8.58 -1.43
CA ARG A 123 9.79 7.94 -0.69
C ARG A 123 10.23 6.64 -0.02
N LEU A 124 10.98 5.80 -0.74
CA LEU A 124 11.53 4.57 -0.20
C LEU A 124 12.44 4.84 1.01
N ALA A 125 13.31 5.84 0.92
CA ALA A 125 14.21 6.23 2.01
C ALA A 125 13.44 6.72 3.27
N GLN A 126 12.29 7.36 3.09
CA GLN A 126 11.41 7.76 4.20
C GLN A 126 10.62 6.58 4.78
N MET A 127 10.27 5.60 3.94
CA MET A 127 9.37 4.50 4.27
C MET A 127 10.06 3.19 4.63
N ALA A 128 11.36 3.05 4.50
CA ALA A 128 12.02 1.84 4.94
C ALA A 128 13.42 2.19 5.45
N PRO A 129 13.76 1.86 6.70
CA PRO A 129 15.15 1.93 7.13
C PRO A 129 16.03 1.09 6.21
N ALA A 130 17.34 1.40 6.18
CA ALA A 130 18.28 0.62 5.41
C ALA A 130 18.29 -0.83 5.92
N THR A 131 17.71 -1.73 5.12
CA THR A 131 17.73 -3.17 5.32
C THR A 131 18.29 -3.82 4.07
N ASP A 132 19.10 -4.84 4.24
CA ASP A 132 19.64 -5.66 3.15
C ASP A 132 18.68 -6.80 2.77
N ASP A 133 17.53 -6.90 3.44
CA ASP A 133 16.50 -7.91 3.19
C ASP A 133 15.40 -7.35 2.26
N PRO A 134 15.30 -7.83 1.01
CA PRO A 134 14.27 -7.39 0.08
C PRO A 134 12.85 -7.71 0.51
N GLU A 135 12.64 -8.85 1.17
CA GLU A 135 11.33 -9.26 1.65
C GLU A 135 10.89 -8.31 2.78
N ARG A 136 11.78 -8.02 3.73
CA ARG A 136 11.50 -7.06 4.80
C ARG A 136 11.20 -5.65 4.28
N ALA A 137 11.96 -5.16 3.29
CA ALA A 137 11.69 -3.86 2.68
C ALA A 137 10.32 -3.82 1.99
N TYR A 138 9.95 -4.88 1.29
CA TYR A 138 8.61 -5.03 0.70
C TYR A 138 7.52 -4.94 1.77
N GLU A 139 7.65 -5.69 2.86
CA GLU A 139 6.66 -5.72 3.95
C GLU A 139 6.52 -4.36 4.65
N GLN A 140 7.64 -3.70 4.94
CA GLN A 140 7.70 -2.38 5.57
C GLN A 140 7.00 -1.31 4.72
N VAL A 141 7.32 -1.25 3.43
CA VAL A 141 6.73 -0.27 2.51
C VAL A 141 5.25 -0.58 2.29
N TRP A 142 4.87 -1.85 2.16
CA TRP A 142 3.47 -2.25 2.09
C TRP A 142 2.68 -1.79 3.31
N ALA A 143 3.21 -2.01 4.52
CA ALA A 143 2.55 -1.62 5.75
C ALA A 143 2.31 -0.10 5.81
N ARG A 144 3.32 0.69 5.43
CA ARG A 144 3.22 2.15 5.42
C ARG A 144 2.27 2.67 4.32
N GLU A 145 2.28 2.11 3.12
CA GLU A 145 1.29 2.45 2.08
C GLU A 145 -0.14 2.06 2.48
N LEU A 146 -0.31 0.94 3.19
CA LEU A 146 -1.61 0.54 3.74
C LEU A 146 -2.13 1.59 4.72
N LEU A 147 -1.31 1.96 5.71
CA LEU A 147 -1.66 2.97 6.71
C LEU A 147 -1.90 4.35 6.08
N ARG A 148 -1.04 4.75 5.12
CA ARG A 148 -1.15 6.03 4.39
C ARG A 148 -2.49 6.15 3.69
N ALA A 149 -2.89 5.14 2.92
CA ALA A 149 -4.18 5.20 2.24
C ALA A 149 -5.38 5.07 3.21
N CYS A 150 -5.26 4.35 4.34
CA CYS A 150 -6.30 4.39 5.38
C CYS A 150 -6.45 5.81 5.99
N LEU A 151 -5.34 6.53 6.13
CA LEU A 151 -5.32 7.90 6.62
C LEU A 151 -5.94 8.86 5.59
N GLU A 152 -5.63 8.69 4.31
CA GLU A 152 -6.24 9.45 3.22
C GLU A 152 -7.77 9.22 3.14
N ASP A 153 -8.22 7.97 3.29
CA ASP A 153 -9.65 7.63 3.35
C ASP A 153 -10.34 8.27 4.56
N LEU A 154 -9.69 8.29 5.72
CA LEU A 154 -10.20 8.96 6.91
C LEU A 154 -10.27 10.47 6.73
N GLY A 155 -9.27 11.07 6.09
CA GLY A 155 -9.28 12.48 5.74
C GLY A 155 -10.44 12.85 4.82
N ARG A 156 -10.69 12.03 3.78
CA ARG A 156 -11.84 12.20 2.88
C ARG A 156 -13.17 12.09 3.62
N GLU A 157 -13.32 11.11 4.51
CA GLU A 157 -14.53 10.94 5.34
C GLU A 157 -14.79 12.17 6.23
N TYR A 158 -13.75 12.70 6.88
CA TYR A 158 -13.87 13.90 7.70
C TYR A 158 -14.18 15.14 6.87
N ALA A 159 -13.51 15.32 5.72
CA ALA A 159 -13.76 16.42 4.80
C ALA A 159 -15.21 16.41 4.28
N GLY A 160 -15.75 15.24 3.90
CA GLY A 160 -17.13 15.09 3.46
C GLY A 160 -18.18 15.45 4.53
N SER A 161 -17.80 15.36 5.81
CA SER A 161 -18.64 15.78 6.94
C SER A 161 -18.40 17.24 7.41
N GLY A 162 -17.62 18.03 6.66
CA GLY A 162 -17.25 19.40 7.03
C GLY A 162 -16.22 19.50 8.17
N ARG A 163 -15.63 18.38 8.60
CA ARG A 163 -14.68 18.28 9.73
C ARG A 163 -13.23 18.13 9.27
N GLY A 164 -12.89 18.59 8.08
CA GLY A 164 -11.54 18.51 7.51
C GLY A 164 -10.48 19.19 8.40
N ALA A 165 -10.76 20.40 8.90
CA ALA A 165 -9.84 21.12 9.79
C ALA A 165 -9.56 20.36 11.11
N VAL A 166 -10.58 19.69 11.66
CA VAL A 166 -10.41 18.84 12.85
C VAL A 166 -9.52 17.64 12.53
N PHE A 167 -9.68 17.04 11.35
CA PHE A 167 -8.81 15.95 10.93
C PHE A 167 -7.36 16.42 10.76
N ASP A 168 -7.13 17.55 10.09
CA ASP A 168 -5.79 18.07 9.84
C ASP A 168 -5.03 18.39 11.14
N GLU A 169 -5.72 18.90 12.16
CA GLU A 169 -5.11 19.19 13.45
C GLU A 169 -4.85 17.92 14.28
N LEU A 170 -5.65 16.86 14.09
CA LEU A 170 -5.57 15.63 14.89
C LEU A 170 -4.75 14.51 14.24
N LYS A 171 -4.56 14.52 12.92
CA LYS A 171 -3.91 13.41 12.19
C LYS A 171 -2.49 13.12 12.68
N ASP A 172 -1.73 14.15 13.05
CA ASP A 172 -0.38 13.98 13.58
C ASP A 172 -0.37 13.34 14.99
N GLY A 173 -1.51 13.41 15.71
CA GLY A 173 -1.70 12.74 17.00
C GLY A 173 -2.04 11.25 16.88
N LEU A 174 -2.16 10.70 15.66
CA LEU A 174 -2.36 9.26 15.44
C LEU A 174 -1.08 8.45 15.69
N GLN A 175 0.10 9.01 15.38
CA GLN A 175 1.38 8.32 15.44
C GLN A 175 2.06 8.36 16.82
N GLY A 176 1.40 8.91 17.84
CA GLY A 176 1.96 8.97 19.19
C GLY A 176 1.02 9.59 20.22
N THR A 177 1.45 9.60 21.48
CA THR A 177 0.73 10.29 22.56
C THR A 177 1.04 11.78 22.49
N LEU A 178 0.01 12.61 22.26
CA LEU A 178 0.15 14.06 22.39
C LEU A 178 0.41 14.42 23.86
N GLY A 179 1.43 15.22 24.13
CA GLY A 179 1.67 15.78 25.45
C GLY A 179 0.54 16.73 25.87
N GLU A 180 0.36 16.96 27.17
CA GLU A 180 -0.74 17.80 27.67
C GLU A 180 -0.72 19.23 27.12
N GLY A 181 0.47 19.82 26.94
CA GLY A 181 0.62 21.14 26.29
C GLY A 181 0.17 21.15 24.83
N GLN A 182 0.47 20.08 24.07
CA GLN A 182 0.04 19.95 22.68
C GLN A 182 -1.47 19.74 22.59
N VAL A 183 -2.07 19.04 23.56
CA VAL A 183 -3.53 18.87 23.65
C VAL A 183 -4.21 20.21 23.92
N ALA A 184 -3.67 21.03 24.83
CA ALA A 184 -4.25 22.34 25.13
C ALA A 184 -4.19 23.28 23.93
N GLU A 185 -3.02 23.38 23.28
CA GLU A 185 -2.80 24.26 22.13
C GLU A 185 -3.70 23.88 20.93
N ARG A 186 -3.78 22.59 20.60
CA ARG A 186 -4.63 22.11 19.50
C ARG A 186 -6.12 22.26 19.82
N ALA A 187 -6.50 22.15 21.08
CA ALA A 187 -7.88 22.36 21.50
C ALA A 187 -8.29 23.83 21.30
N GLU A 188 -7.42 24.78 21.68
CA GLU A 188 -7.64 26.21 21.49
C GLU A 188 -7.81 26.58 20.01
N ARG A 189 -6.93 26.07 19.13
CA ARG A 189 -7.02 26.30 17.67
C ARG A 189 -8.34 25.82 17.06
N LEU A 190 -8.94 24.78 17.64
CA LEU A 190 -10.21 24.22 17.19
C LEU A 190 -11.42 24.79 17.94
N GLY A 191 -11.23 25.71 18.89
CA GLY A 191 -12.30 26.22 19.75
C GLY A 191 -12.91 25.15 20.67
N LEU A 192 -12.14 24.12 21.02
CA LEU A 192 -12.55 22.99 21.85
C LEU A 192 -11.92 23.05 23.25
N THR A 193 -12.51 22.33 24.20
CA THR A 193 -11.84 22.04 25.47
C THR A 193 -10.80 20.94 25.29
N ALA A 194 -9.77 20.91 26.15
CA ALA A 194 -8.78 19.84 26.16
C ALA A 194 -9.43 18.43 26.30
N GLY A 195 -10.50 18.34 27.09
CA GLY A 195 -11.29 17.11 27.22
C GLY A 195 -12.01 16.72 25.92
N ALA A 196 -12.64 17.67 25.23
CA ALA A 196 -13.28 17.43 23.94
C ALA A 196 -12.26 17.01 22.87
N LEU A 197 -11.06 17.58 22.87
CA LEU A 197 -9.98 17.16 21.96
C LEU A 197 -9.52 15.72 22.24
N LYS A 198 -9.33 15.34 23.50
CA LYS A 198 -8.97 13.96 23.88
C LYS A 198 -10.02 12.95 23.39
N VAL A 199 -11.30 13.27 23.51
CA VAL A 199 -12.40 12.44 22.99
C VAL A 199 -12.39 12.38 21.47
N ALA A 200 -12.18 13.51 20.78
CA ALA A 200 -12.09 13.54 19.33
C ALA A 200 -10.91 12.70 18.81
N LEU A 201 -9.75 12.77 19.47
CA LEU A 201 -8.57 11.98 19.15
C LEU A 201 -8.81 10.48 19.39
N HIS A 202 -9.49 10.11 20.48
CA HIS A 202 -9.87 8.73 20.73
C HIS A 202 -10.80 8.20 19.62
N ARG A 203 -11.84 8.95 19.24
CA ARG A 203 -12.73 8.59 18.13
C ARG A 203 -11.98 8.45 16.80
N LEU A 204 -11.05 9.36 16.52
CA LEU A 204 -10.21 9.31 15.32
C LEU A 204 -9.35 8.02 15.30
N ARG A 205 -8.72 7.67 16.43
CA ARG A 205 -7.92 6.44 16.57
C ARG A 205 -8.75 5.17 16.41
N THR A 206 -9.95 5.14 16.98
CA THR A 206 -10.88 4.02 16.82
C THR A 206 -11.28 3.88 15.35
N ARG A 207 -11.73 4.98 14.72
CA ARG A 207 -12.13 4.95 13.31
C ARG A 207 -10.98 4.59 12.36
N PHE A 208 -9.76 5.04 12.66
CA PHE A 208 -8.56 4.65 11.91
C PHE A 208 -8.29 3.14 12.02
N ARG A 209 -8.39 2.58 13.23
CA ARG A 209 -8.25 1.13 13.45
C ARG A 209 -9.31 0.35 12.71
N ASP A 210 -10.56 0.82 12.73
CA ASP A 210 -11.66 0.19 12.00
C ASP A 210 -11.36 0.19 10.50
N LYS A 211 -10.91 1.30 9.93
CA LYS A 211 -10.50 1.36 8.50
C LYS A 211 -9.36 0.41 8.17
N VAL A 212 -8.34 0.32 9.04
CA VAL A 212 -7.24 -0.64 8.84
C VAL A 212 -7.77 -2.07 8.85
N ARG A 213 -8.65 -2.41 9.81
CA ARG A 213 -9.28 -3.73 9.89
C ARG A 213 -10.17 -3.99 8.68
N GLU A 214 -11.02 -3.05 8.28
CA GLU A 214 -11.87 -3.11 7.09
C GLU A 214 -11.02 -3.39 5.83
N ARG A 215 -9.90 -2.69 5.67
CA ARG A 215 -9.01 -2.84 4.50
C ARG A 215 -8.22 -4.14 4.49
N ILE A 216 -7.91 -4.70 5.67
CA ILE A 216 -7.26 -6.01 5.82
C ILE A 216 -8.27 -7.15 5.69
N ALA A 217 -9.45 -7.04 6.32
CA ALA A 217 -10.56 -7.98 6.16
C ALA A 217 -10.97 -8.12 4.69
N ALA A 218 -10.91 -7.01 3.97
CA ALA A 218 -11.08 -7.01 2.53
C ALA A 218 -10.00 -7.78 1.74
N THR A 219 -8.91 -8.26 2.36
CA THR A 219 -7.81 -9.03 1.73
C THR A 219 -7.75 -10.50 2.14
N VAL A 220 -8.67 -10.98 2.97
CA VAL A 220 -8.62 -12.34 3.52
C VAL A 220 -10.00 -12.98 3.56
N GLU A 221 -10.05 -14.32 3.68
CA GLU A 221 -11.29 -15.09 3.62
C GLU A 221 -12.01 -15.16 4.98
N SER A 222 -11.25 -15.23 6.08
CA SER A 222 -11.79 -15.42 7.42
C SER A 222 -11.37 -14.32 8.40
N GLU A 223 -12.11 -14.15 9.50
CA GLU A 223 -11.74 -13.23 10.58
C GLU A 223 -10.41 -13.60 11.26
N ALA A 224 -10.07 -14.90 11.32
CA ALA A 224 -8.79 -15.34 11.87
C ALA A 224 -7.61 -14.83 11.03
N ASP A 225 -7.76 -14.84 9.70
CA ASP A 225 -6.74 -14.29 8.79
C ASP A 225 -6.59 -12.76 8.93
N VAL A 226 -7.64 -12.07 9.41
CA VAL A 226 -7.58 -10.61 9.66
C VAL A 226 -6.65 -10.31 10.80
N ASP A 227 -6.79 -11.04 11.90
CA ASP A 227 -5.96 -10.84 13.09
C ASP A 227 -4.50 -11.21 12.81
N ASP A 228 -4.27 -12.27 12.04
CA ASP A 228 -2.94 -12.67 11.59
C ASP A 228 -2.27 -11.64 10.67
N GLU A 229 -3.04 -11.03 9.77
CA GLU A 229 -2.52 -9.99 8.87
C GLU A 229 -2.35 -8.64 9.57
N LEU A 230 -3.17 -8.32 10.59
CA LEU A 230 -2.90 -7.22 11.51
C LEU A 230 -1.61 -7.46 12.30
N ALA A 231 -1.38 -8.68 12.78
CA ALA A 231 -0.13 -9.02 13.47
C ALA A 231 1.07 -8.91 12.52
N ALA A 232 0.91 -9.30 11.24
CA ALA A 232 1.94 -9.11 10.22
C ALA A 232 2.22 -7.63 9.94
N LEU A 233 1.18 -6.79 9.84
CA LEU A 233 1.30 -5.34 9.72
C LEU A 233 2.12 -4.75 10.89
N LEU A 234 1.81 -5.13 12.12
CA LEU A 234 2.52 -4.65 13.31
C LEU A 234 4.00 -5.10 13.32
N ARG A 235 4.28 -6.36 12.94
CA ARG A 235 5.66 -6.85 12.80
C ARG A 235 6.44 -6.09 11.75
N ALA A 236 5.84 -5.82 10.60
CA ALA A 236 6.45 -5.06 9.52
C ALA A 236 6.77 -3.60 9.92
N LEU A 237 6.00 -3.01 10.86
CA LEU A 237 6.26 -1.66 11.36
C LEU A 237 7.27 -1.61 12.52
N ALA A 238 7.39 -2.70 13.28
CA ALA A 238 8.29 -2.80 14.43
C ALA A 238 9.74 -3.09 14.02
N GLY A 239 9.95 -3.64 12.83
CA GLY A 239 11.27 -3.86 12.23
C GLY A 239 11.73 -2.69 11.38
#